data_AF-A0A537BEM4-F1
#
_entry.id   AF-A0A537BEM4-F1
#
_cell.length_a   1.000
_cell.length_b   1.000
_cell.length_c   1.000
_cell.angle_alpha   90.00
_cell.angle_beta   90.00
_cell.angle_gamma   90.00
#
_symmetry.space_group_name_H-M   'P 1'
#
loop_
_entity.id
_entity.type
_entity.pdbx_description
1 polymer ?
#
loop_
_entity_poly.entity_id
_entity_poly.type
_entity_poly.pdbx_seq_one_letter_code
_entity_poly.pdbx_strand_id
1 'polypeptide(L)'
;MARLAAAFGSSHSVMLAAELQDWLRGFRQSDLRMKYYDREGRPRSYADVLAAAPPNIGELIADDAITGRFNEVQGAMKRLRSEIASAKLDVLIIVGDDQHELFQDRHMPSIGIYYGESIRNAAHANAKRYGAPEEWYNRAQMRRYEDEADADYPCHRPLALALIEGLIEREFDISAVAGLGDGQNEGHAYSFIHRWYLNGDGVRLLPVVPIFLNTYNPPNPPLPKRCVRLGQALKELIGSYPEDLRVGLVASGGLSHFVVEEDLDRSIIAALKKKDLDFLAGLDPRRLKAGSSEIRNWIVVASAAADLDLTWISYTPSYRTPAGTGIGLAFARWS
;
A
#
# COMPACT_ATOMS: atom_id res chain seq x y z
N MET A 1 25.91 2.72 -12.78
CA MET A 1 25.39 2.65 -11.40
C MET A 1 23.95 3.05 -11.43
N ALA A 2 23.11 2.30 -10.72
CA ALA A 2 21.69 2.55 -10.73
C ALA A 2 21.36 3.82 -9.97
N ARG A 3 20.17 4.35 -10.21
CA ARG A 3 19.67 5.54 -9.54
C ARG A 3 18.20 5.43 -9.24
N LEU A 4 17.80 6.06 -8.14
CA LEU A 4 16.40 6.29 -7.84
C LEU A 4 15.85 7.36 -8.79
N ALA A 5 15.14 6.93 -9.82
CA ALA A 5 14.63 7.79 -10.88
C ALA A 5 13.26 8.42 -10.53
N ALA A 6 12.50 7.76 -9.66
CA ALA A 6 11.17 8.18 -9.24
C ALA A 6 10.75 7.43 -7.98
N ALA A 7 9.91 8.04 -7.15
CA ALA A 7 9.09 7.29 -6.20
C ALA A 7 7.61 7.65 -6.30
N PHE A 8 6.77 6.79 -5.75
CA PHE A 8 5.31 6.85 -5.83
C PHE A 8 4.67 6.41 -4.52
N GLY A 9 3.43 6.84 -4.31
CA GLY A 9 2.58 6.33 -3.24
C GLY A 9 1.19 6.06 -3.79
N SER A 10 0.57 4.97 -3.36
CA SER A 10 -0.78 4.60 -3.74
C SER A 10 -1.47 3.90 -2.58
N SER A 11 -2.66 4.35 -2.22
CA SER A 11 -3.62 3.48 -1.55
C SER A 11 -3.89 2.21 -2.39
N HIS A 12 -4.25 1.09 -1.74
CA HIS A 12 -4.56 -0.19 -2.41
C HIS A 12 -5.83 -0.87 -1.89
N SER A 13 -6.68 -0.13 -1.18
CA SER A 13 -7.87 -0.71 -0.54
C SER A 13 -8.85 -1.30 -1.56
N VAL A 14 -9.64 -2.29 -1.11
CA VAL A 14 -10.83 -2.78 -1.83
C VAL A 14 -11.76 -1.65 -2.30
N MET A 15 -11.76 -0.51 -1.60
CA MET A 15 -12.49 0.69 -2.01
C MET A 15 -12.10 1.15 -3.43
N LEU A 16 -10.83 1.05 -3.82
CA LEU A 16 -10.36 1.40 -5.16
C LEU A 16 -10.78 0.40 -6.25
N ALA A 17 -11.04 -0.85 -5.85
CA ALA A 17 -11.54 -1.89 -6.74
C ALA A 17 -13.07 -1.90 -6.85
N ALA A 18 -13.77 -1.32 -5.88
CA ALA A 18 -15.22 -1.27 -5.80
C ALA A 18 -15.84 -0.28 -6.81
N GLU A 19 -17.11 -0.49 -7.14
CA GLU A 19 -17.86 0.38 -8.05
C GLU A 19 -18.50 1.55 -7.28
N LEU A 20 -18.95 2.58 -8.00
CA LEU A 20 -19.60 3.74 -7.37
C LEU A 20 -20.80 3.33 -6.48
N GLN A 21 -21.60 2.35 -6.91
CA GLN A 21 -22.73 1.87 -6.10
C GLN A 21 -22.28 1.22 -4.78
N ASP A 22 -21.12 0.59 -4.77
CA ASP A 22 -20.54 -0.02 -3.57
C ASP A 22 -20.06 1.07 -2.59
N TRP A 23 -19.51 2.18 -3.10
CA TRP A 23 -19.17 3.36 -2.31
C TRP A 23 -20.41 4.01 -1.70
N LEU A 24 -21.45 4.14 -2.51
CA LEU A 24 -22.71 4.76 -2.11
C LEU A 24 -23.46 3.92 -1.09
N ARG A 25 -23.39 2.59 -1.15
CA ARG A 25 -24.28 1.70 -0.36
C ARG A 25 -23.56 0.52 0.28
N GLY A 26 -22.70 -0.16 -0.47
CA GLY A 26 -22.07 -1.42 -0.07
C GLY A 26 -21.32 -1.32 1.26
N PHE A 27 -20.46 -0.31 1.42
CA PHE A 27 -19.62 -0.20 2.62
C PHE A 27 -20.38 -0.04 3.93
N ARG A 28 -21.64 0.43 3.89
CA ARG A 28 -22.49 0.55 5.09
C ARG A 28 -22.83 -0.81 5.71
N GLN A 29 -22.70 -1.89 4.94
CA GLN A 29 -22.86 -3.26 5.41
C GLN A 29 -21.51 -3.83 5.88
N SER A 30 -20.48 -3.73 5.03
CA SER A 30 -19.17 -4.32 5.33
C SER A 30 -18.46 -3.69 6.53
N ASP A 31 -18.68 -2.40 6.76
CA ASP A 31 -18.00 -1.68 7.85
C ASP A 31 -18.51 -2.12 9.23
N LEU A 32 -19.72 -2.69 9.33
CA LEU A 32 -20.25 -3.22 10.61
C LEU A 32 -19.35 -4.28 11.26
N ARG A 33 -18.54 -4.99 10.45
CA ARG A 33 -17.64 -6.08 10.89
C ARG A 33 -16.14 -5.71 10.85
N MET A 34 -15.80 -4.46 10.54
CA MET A 34 -14.40 -4.04 10.51
C MET A 34 -13.80 -3.91 11.91
N LYS A 35 -12.47 -4.01 12.00
CA LYS A 35 -11.74 -3.80 13.25
C LYS A 35 -11.40 -2.32 13.39
N TYR A 36 -11.86 -1.71 14.49
CA TYR A 36 -11.65 -0.30 14.79
C TYR A 36 -10.74 -0.10 15.98
N TYR A 37 -10.04 1.03 15.99
CA TYR A 37 -9.14 1.44 17.06
C TYR A 37 -9.33 2.92 17.34
N ASP A 38 -9.17 3.33 18.60
CA ASP A 38 -9.06 4.75 18.94
C ASP A 38 -7.63 5.28 18.74
N ARG A 39 -7.44 6.56 19.03
CA ARG A 39 -6.16 7.27 18.86
C ARG A 39 -5.06 6.77 19.79
N GLU A 40 -5.42 6.04 20.85
CA GLU A 40 -4.50 5.37 21.77
C GLU A 40 -4.23 3.91 21.36
N GLY A 41 -4.78 3.47 20.23
CA GLY A 41 -4.59 2.13 19.67
C GLY A 41 -5.39 1.05 20.39
N ARG A 42 -6.42 1.42 21.15
CA ARG A 42 -7.30 0.48 21.85
C ARG A 42 -8.45 0.06 20.92
N PRO A 43 -8.83 -1.24 20.89
CA PRO A 43 -9.94 -1.71 20.07
C PRO A 43 -11.25 -1.00 20.41
N ARG A 44 -12.05 -0.68 19.39
CA ARG A 44 -13.39 -0.08 19.52
C ARG A 44 -14.43 -0.90 18.75
N SER A 45 -15.67 -0.87 19.22
CA SER A 45 -16.81 -1.44 18.49
C SER A 45 -17.30 -0.48 17.40
N TYR A 46 -18.08 -0.97 16.44
CA TYR A 46 -18.77 -0.08 15.48
C TYR A 46 -19.69 0.93 16.19
N ALA A 47 -20.36 0.53 17.27
CA ALA A 47 -21.25 1.40 18.04
C ALA A 47 -20.49 2.58 18.69
N ASP A 48 -19.27 2.33 19.17
CA ASP A 48 -18.39 3.38 19.68
C ASP A 48 -18.01 4.40 18.60
N VAL A 49 -17.64 3.90 17.42
CA VAL A 49 -17.24 4.74 16.28
C VAL A 49 -18.43 5.56 15.79
N LEU A 50 -19.62 4.94 15.72
CA LEU A 50 -20.87 5.62 15.38
C LEU A 50 -21.22 6.74 16.36
N ALA A 51 -21.06 6.51 17.66
CA ALA A 51 -21.31 7.52 18.69
C ALA A 51 -20.32 8.69 18.62
N ALA A 52 -19.13 8.48 18.06
CA ALA A 52 -18.07 9.48 17.90
C ALA A 52 -18.06 10.14 16.51
N ALA A 53 -19.05 9.86 15.66
CA ALA A 53 -19.10 10.38 14.30
C ALA A 53 -19.14 11.93 14.28
N PRO A 54 -18.48 12.59 13.31
CA PRO A 54 -18.52 14.04 13.18
C PRO A 54 -19.95 14.57 13.04
N PRO A 55 -20.32 15.72 13.64
CA PRO A 55 -21.67 16.27 13.55
C PRO A 55 -22.17 16.50 12.11
N ASN A 56 -21.25 16.79 11.18
CA ASN A 56 -21.55 17.01 9.76
C ASN A 56 -21.43 15.73 8.91
N ILE A 57 -21.38 14.53 9.50
CA ILE A 57 -21.18 13.28 8.76
C ILE A 57 -22.26 13.06 7.68
N GLY A 58 -23.49 13.52 7.91
CA GLY A 58 -24.59 13.44 6.94
C GLY A 58 -24.28 14.16 5.62
N GLU A 59 -23.65 15.33 5.68
CA GLU A 59 -23.21 16.09 4.50
C GLU A 59 -22.06 15.37 3.79
N LEU A 60 -21.11 14.86 4.58
CA LEU A 60 -19.94 14.14 4.05
C LEU A 60 -20.33 12.86 3.31
N ILE A 61 -21.38 12.15 3.74
CA ILE A 61 -21.83 10.90 3.12
C ILE A 61 -23.02 11.08 2.16
N ALA A 62 -23.38 12.32 1.82
CA ALA A 62 -24.35 12.58 0.77
C ALA A 62 -23.88 11.98 -0.56
N ASP A 63 -24.83 11.52 -1.40
CA ASP A 63 -24.52 10.79 -2.62
C ASP A 63 -23.62 11.61 -3.57
N ASP A 64 -23.88 12.91 -3.71
CA ASP A 64 -23.07 13.80 -4.54
C ASP A 64 -21.64 13.96 -3.98
N ALA A 65 -21.49 14.01 -2.65
CA ALA A 65 -20.20 14.12 -1.99
C ALA A 65 -19.36 12.84 -2.15
N ILE A 66 -19.99 11.67 -1.99
CA ILE A 66 -19.35 10.36 -2.26
C ILE A 66 -18.98 10.25 -3.74
N THR A 67 -19.90 10.59 -4.65
CA THR A 67 -19.68 10.51 -6.10
C THR A 67 -18.54 11.43 -6.55
N GLY A 68 -18.47 12.65 -6.01
CA GLY A 68 -17.37 13.58 -6.28
C GLY A 68 -16.01 12.99 -5.88
N ARG A 69 -15.90 12.44 -4.66
CA ARG A 69 -14.67 11.79 -4.19
C ARG A 69 -14.31 10.54 -4.98
N PHE A 70 -15.30 9.73 -5.38
CA PHE A 70 -15.08 8.58 -6.26
C PHE A 70 -14.41 9.02 -7.57
N ASN A 71 -14.95 10.04 -8.23
CA ASN A 71 -14.40 10.55 -9.49
C ASN A 71 -13.00 11.15 -9.33
N GLU A 72 -12.75 11.90 -8.25
CA GLU A 72 -11.41 12.42 -7.91
C GLU A 72 -10.40 11.28 -7.80
N VAL A 73 -10.74 10.24 -7.05
CA VAL A 73 -9.88 9.06 -6.83
C VAL A 73 -9.63 8.29 -8.12
N GLN A 74 -10.65 8.05 -8.95
CA GLN A 74 -10.46 7.43 -10.26
C GLN A 74 -9.53 8.26 -11.16
N GLY A 75 -9.67 9.59 -11.11
CA GLY A 75 -8.77 10.52 -11.80
C GLY A 75 -7.32 10.42 -11.29
N ALA A 76 -7.13 10.35 -9.97
CA ALA A 76 -5.82 10.21 -9.36
C ALA A 76 -5.15 8.87 -9.72
N MET A 77 -5.90 7.76 -9.71
CA MET A 77 -5.38 6.45 -10.15
C MET A 77 -4.95 6.46 -11.61
N LYS A 78 -5.76 7.05 -12.50
CA LYS A 78 -5.40 7.21 -13.93
C LYS A 78 -4.14 8.05 -14.10
N ARG A 79 -4.00 9.13 -13.33
CA ARG A 79 -2.79 9.96 -13.33
C ARG A 79 -1.60 9.14 -12.85
N LEU A 80 -1.70 8.44 -11.72
CA LEU A 80 -0.59 7.66 -11.18
C LEU A 80 -0.08 6.60 -12.16
N ARG A 81 -0.98 5.91 -12.87
CA ARG A 81 -0.59 4.99 -13.96
C ARG A 81 0.28 5.68 -15.02
N SER A 82 -0.12 6.89 -15.42
CA SER A 82 0.62 7.68 -16.41
C SER A 82 1.97 8.18 -15.85
N GLU A 83 2.01 8.59 -14.59
CA GLU A 83 3.24 9.01 -13.90
C GLU A 83 4.26 7.85 -13.82
N ILE A 84 3.82 6.64 -13.46
CA ILE A 84 4.67 5.44 -13.43
C ILE A 84 5.21 5.11 -14.84
N ALA A 85 4.33 5.08 -15.85
CA ALA A 85 4.74 4.80 -17.22
C ALA A 85 5.74 5.85 -17.74
N SER A 86 5.51 7.13 -17.46
CA SER A 86 6.36 8.24 -17.91
C SER A 86 7.76 8.23 -17.26
N ALA A 87 7.90 7.60 -16.09
CA ALA A 87 9.17 7.51 -15.39
C ALA A 87 10.19 6.58 -16.07
N LYS A 88 9.76 5.77 -17.05
CA LYS A 88 10.62 4.87 -17.85
C LYS A 88 11.56 4.06 -16.95
N LEU A 89 10.99 3.42 -15.95
CA LEU A 89 11.73 2.62 -14.96
C LEU A 89 12.15 1.31 -15.56
N ASP A 90 13.31 0.80 -15.16
CA ASP A 90 13.79 -0.55 -15.50
C ASP A 90 13.37 -1.60 -14.47
N VAL A 91 13.12 -1.14 -13.24
CA VAL A 91 12.63 -1.97 -12.14
C VAL A 91 11.83 -1.11 -11.16
N LEU A 92 10.77 -1.67 -10.59
CA LEU A 92 9.98 -1.05 -9.53
C LEU A 92 10.06 -1.87 -8.23
N ILE A 93 10.60 -1.27 -7.18
CA ILE A 93 10.54 -1.84 -5.83
C ILE A 93 9.17 -1.49 -5.24
N ILE A 94 8.41 -2.51 -4.81
CA ILE A 94 7.10 -2.34 -4.18
C ILE A 94 7.26 -2.57 -2.69
N VAL A 95 7.04 -1.54 -1.87
CA VAL A 95 6.94 -1.67 -0.41
C VAL A 95 5.47 -1.79 -0.05
N GLY A 96 5.07 -3.00 0.33
CA GLY A 96 3.70 -3.36 0.66
C GLY A 96 3.65 -4.23 1.90
N ASP A 97 2.47 -4.40 2.46
CA ASP A 97 2.22 -5.30 3.58
C ASP A 97 1.68 -6.66 3.15
N ASP A 98 1.71 -7.58 4.12
CA ASP A 98 1.02 -8.86 4.05
C ASP A 98 -0.04 -8.91 5.16
N GLN A 99 -1.29 -9.18 4.78
CA GLN A 99 -2.42 -9.28 5.70
C GLN A 99 -2.83 -10.73 5.95
N HIS A 100 -1.86 -11.56 6.34
CA HIS A 100 -2.00 -13.01 6.47
C HIS A 100 -2.36 -13.70 5.15
N GLU A 101 -1.71 -13.29 4.06
CA GLU A 101 -1.92 -13.84 2.72
C GLU A 101 -0.86 -14.89 2.40
N LEU A 102 0.41 -14.49 2.49
CA LEU A 102 1.59 -15.33 2.30
C LEU A 102 2.14 -15.82 3.64
N PHE A 103 2.18 -14.94 4.63
CA PHE A 103 2.76 -15.21 5.94
C PHE A 103 1.68 -15.46 6.98
N GLN A 104 1.95 -16.34 7.94
CA GLN A 104 1.00 -16.72 8.98
C GLN A 104 1.72 -16.72 10.34
N ASP A 105 1.02 -16.92 11.43
CA ASP A 105 1.58 -16.90 12.80
C ASP A 105 2.79 -17.84 12.99
N ARG A 106 2.90 -18.91 12.18
CA ARG A 106 4.05 -19.83 12.21
C ARG A 106 5.33 -19.23 11.61
N HIS A 107 5.20 -18.31 10.67
CA HIS A 107 6.32 -17.61 10.03
C HIS A 107 5.85 -16.26 9.49
N MET A 108 6.19 -15.20 10.21
CA MET A 108 5.77 -13.83 9.94
C MET A 108 6.96 -12.87 10.02
N PRO A 109 7.59 -12.52 8.88
CA PRO A 109 8.73 -11.62 8.88
C PRO A 109 8.30 -10.19 9.23
N SER A 110 9.15 -9.46 9.96
CA SER A 110 8.95 -8.01 10.13
C SER A 110 9.26 -7.28 8.81
N ILE A 111 10.34 -7.71 8.15
CA ILE A 111 10.76 -7.27 6.82
C ILE A 111 11.15 -8.52 6.02
N GLY A 112 10.55 -8.71 4.85
CA GLY A 112 10.90 -9.77 3.90
C GLY A 112 11.20 -9.19 2.52
N ILE A 113 12.10 -9.81 1.77
CA ILE A 113 12.39 -9.43 0.38
C ILE A 113 12.24 -10.66 -0.50
N TYR A 114 11.41 -10.54 -1.53
CA TYR A 114 11.20 -11.58 -2.53
C TYR A 114 12.31 -11.56 -3.58
N TYR A 115 12.93 -12.72 -3.83
CA TYR A 115 14.01 -12.88 -4.81
C TYR A 115 13.74 -13.98 -5.85
N GLY A 116 12.49 -14.45 -5.97
CA GLY A 116 12.09 -15.30 -7.10
C GLY A 116 12.24 -14.58 -8.45
N GLU A 117 12.26 -15.32 -9.55
CA GLU A 117 12.39 -14.77 -10.91
C GLU A 117 11.07 -14.21 -11.46
N SER A 118 9.95 -14.77 -11.02
CA SER A 118 8.60 -14.25 -11.25
C SER A 118 7.77 -14.34 -9.97
N ILE A 119 6.67 -13.61 -9.91
CA ILE A 119 5.66 -13.76 -8.85
C ILE A 119 4.29 -14.00 -9.48
N ARG A 120 3.61 -15.05 -9.00
CA ARG A 120 2.32 -15.50 -9.55
C ARG A 120 1.17 -14.64 -9.04
N ASN A 121 0.31 -14.18 -9.95
CA ASN A 121 -1.06 -13.78 -9.66
C ASN A 121 -2.04 -14.82 -10.20
N ALA A 122 -3.01 -15.23 -9.40
CA ALA A 122 -3.95 -16.28 -9.79
C ALA A 122 -5.05 -15.74 -10.72
N ALA A 123 -5.55 -16.58 -11.63
CA ALA A 123 -6.82 -16.37 -12.30
C ALA A 123 -7.98 -16.43 -11.32
N HIS A 124 -9.12 -15.81 -11.65
CA HIS A 124 -10.35 -15.89 -10.88
C HIS A 124 -10.77 -17.35 -10.56
N ALA A 125 -10.57 -18.28 -11.49
CA ALA A 125 -10.89 -19.69 -11.30
C ALA A 125 -10.00 -20.39 -10.25
N ASN A 126 -8.76 -19.91 -10.07
CA ASN A 126 -7.75 -20.49 -9.19
C ASN A 126 -7.56 -19.70 -7.89
N ALA A 127 -8.15 -18.50 -7.82
CA ALA A 127 -8.04 -17.61 -6.68
C ALA A 127 -8.87 -18.10 -5.49
N LYS A 128 -8.36 -17.80 -4.29
CA LYS A 128 -9.09 -18.06 -3.05
C LYS A 128 -10.36 -17.21 -3.03
N ARG A 129 -11.51 -17.86 -2.84
CA ARG A 129 -12.78 -17.16 -2.63
C ARG A 129 -12.79 -16.49 -1.26
N TYR A 130 -13.22 -15.25 -1.22
CA TYR A 130 -13.45 -14.55 0.03
C TYR A 130 -14.76 -15.01 0.65
N GLY A 131 -14.77 -15.15 1.98
CA GLY A 131 -15.96 -15.50 2.75
C GLY A 131 -16.76 -14.28 3.20
N ALA A 132 -16.69 -13.15 2.49
CA ALA A 132 -17.48 -11.98 2.85
C ALA A 132 -18.97 -12.28 2.57
N PRO A 133 -19.89 -11.91 3.48
CA PRO A 133 -21.33 -12.10 3.25
C PRO A 133 -21.85 -11.34 2.03
N GLU A 134 -21.22 -10.23 1.68
CA GLU A 134 -21.68 -9.33 0.63
C GLU A 134 -21.09 -9.69 -0.74
N GLU A 135 -21.95 -10.02 -1.71
CA GLU A 135 -21.54 -10.36 -3.09
C GLU A 135 -20.69 -9.27 -3.74
N TRP A 136 -21.04 -8.00 -3.53
CA TRP A 136 -20.29 -6.86 -4.06
C TRP A 136 -18.85 -6.80 -3.53
N TYR A 137 -18.65 -7.16 -2.26
CA TYR A 137 -17.34 -7.13 -1.62
C TYR A 137 -16.46 -8.24 -2.21
N ASN A 138 -17.03 -9.43 -2.39
CA ASN A 138 -16.35 -10.53 -3.07
C ASN A 138 -15.98 -10.15 -4.51
N ARG A 139 -16.91 -9.57 -5.28
CA ARG A 139 -16.64 -9.07 -6.64
C ARG A 139 -15.49 -8.06 -6.67
N ALA A 140 -15.50 -7.07 -5.78
CA ALA A 140 -14.45 -6.05 -5.70
C ALA A 140 -13.08 -6.67 -5.36
N GLN A 141 -13.04 -7.60 -4.40
CA GLN A 141 -11.81 -8.31 -4.04
C GLN A 141 -11.26 -9.17 -5.18
N MET A 142 -12.12 -9.79 -5.98
CA MET A 142 -11.68 -10.62 -7.10
C MET A 142 -10.93 -9.81 -8.18
N ARG A 143 -11.19 -8.51 -8.34
CA ARG A 143 -10.52 -7.67 -9.37
C ARG A 143 -9.00 -7.55 -9.23
N ARG A 144 -8.45 -7.92 -8.06
CA ARG A 144 -6.99 -7.99 -7.86
C ARG A 144 -6.35 -9.23 -8.50
N TYR A 145 -7.16 -10.20 -8.90
CA TYR A 145 -6.71 -11.40 -9.60
C TYR A 145 -6.81 -11.24 -11.11
N GLU A 146 -6.18 -12.15 -11.85
CA GLU A 146 -6.29 -12.21 -13.30
C GLU A 146 -7.65 -12.72 -13.75
N ASP A 147 -8.12 -12.27 -14.91
CA ASP A 147 -9.47 -12.55 -15.36
C ASP A 147 -9.63 -14.00 -15.83
N GLU A 148 -8.70 -14.49 -16.65
CA GLU A 148 -8.82 -15.77 -17.37
C GLU A 148 -7.76 -16.80 -16.98
N ALA A 149 -6.48 -16.41 -16.97
CA ALA A 149 -5.35 -17.30 -16.74
C ALA A 149 -4.41 -16.72 -15.68
N ASP A 150 -3.71 -17.60 -14.96
CA ASP A 150 -2.66 -17.18 -14.04
C ASP A 150 -1.61 -16.37 -14.80
N ALA A 151 -1.05 -15.36 -14.14
CA ALA A 151 0.05 -14.58 -14.67
C ALA A 151 1.28 -14.73 -13.78
N ASP A 152 2.45 -14.78 -14.41
CA ASP A 152 3.75 -14.73 -13.75
C ASP A 152 4.41 -13.39 -14.09
N TYR A 153 4.37 -12.45 -13.15
CA TYR A 153 4.98 -11.14 -13.34
C TYR A 153 6.47 -11.20 -13.07
N PRO A 154 7.32 -10.58 -13.92
CA PRO A 154 8.76 -10.68 -13.77
C PRO A 154 9.23 -9.98 -12.50
N CYS A 155 10.19 -10.60 -11.81
CA CYS A 155 10.88 -10.04 -10.66
C CYS A 155 12.35 -9.79 -10.97
N HIS A 156 12.91 -8.70 -10.45
CA HIS A 156 14.32 -8.35 -10.66
C HIS A 156 15.23 -9.02 -9.62
N ARG A 157 15.36 -10.35 -9.71
CA ARG A 157 16.13 -11.18 -8.77
C ARG A 157 17.54 -10.67 -8.44
N PRO A 158 18.38 -10.24 -9.40
CA PRO A 158 19.74 -9.76 -9.09
C PRO A 158 19.77 -8.56 -8.12
N LEU A 159 18.90 -7.57 -8.36
CA LEU A 159 18.72 -6.43 -7.46
C LEU A 159 18.17 -6.86 -6.11
N ALA A 160 17.18 -7.75 -6.06
CA ALA A 160 16.63 -8.26 -4.80
C ALA A 160 17.72 -8.91 -3.92
N LEU A 161 18.58 -9.74 -4.52
CA LEU A 161 19.71 -10.38 -3.82
C LEU A 161 20.72 -9.35 -3.32
N ALA A 162 21.08 -8.36 -4.13
CA ALA A 162 21.99 -7.28 -3.72
C ALA A 162 21.40 -6.43 -2.58
N LEU A 163 20.09 -6.16 -2.60
CA LEU A 163 19.40 -5.48 -1.51
C LEU A 163 19.42 -6.31 -0.23
N ILE A 164 19.17 -7.62 -0.31
CA ILE A 164 19.23 -8.52 0.85
C ILE A 164 20.63 -8.48 1.47
N GLU A 165 21.68 -8.75 0.67
CA GLU A 165 23.07 -8.76 1.13
C GLU A 165 23.47 -7.43 1.79
N GLY A 166 23.23 -6.33 1.09
CA GLY A 166 23.61 -5.01 1.59
C GLY A 166 22.78 -4.51 2.78
N LEU A 167 21.57 -5.03 2.99
CA LEU A 167 20.78 -4.78 4.20
C LEU A 167 21.28 -5.61 5.38
N ILE A 168 21.72 -6.86 5.16
CA ILE A 168 22.39 -7.67 6.19
C ILE A 168 23.66 -6.94 6.68
N GLU A 169 24.47 -6.41 5.76
CA GLU A 169 25.67 -5.61 6.11
C GLU A 169 25.35 -4.36 6.94
N ARG A 170 24.12 -3.85 6.84
CA ARG A 170 23.59 -2.69 7.60
C ARG A 170 22.79 -3.10 8.84
N GLU A 171 22.96 -4.34 9.30
CA GLU A 171 22.33 -4.89 10.50
C GLU A 171 20.78 -4.85 10.43
N PHE A 172 20.22 -5.20 9.27
CA PHE A 172 18.81 -5.56 9.14
C PHE A 172 18.64 -7.06 9.10
N ASP A 173 17.78 -7.60 9.96
CA ASP A 173 17.37 -9.00 9.90
C ASP A 173 16.31 -9.16 8.80
N ILE A 174 16.75 -9.50 7.59
CA ILE A 174 15.88 -9.66 6.42
C ILE A 174 15.47 -11.14 6.27
N SER A 175 14.18 -11.38 6.11
CA SER A 175 13.70 -12.68 5.63
C SER A 175 13.83 -12.73 4.11
N ALA A 176 14.69 -13.63 3.61
CA ALA A 176 14.83 -13.88 2.18
C ALA A 176 13.73 -14.83 1.70
N VAL A 177 12.88 -14.39 0.76
CA VAL A 177 11.71 -15.13 0.28
C VAL A 177 11.95 -15.61 -1.14
N ALA A 178 12.23 -16.90 -1.30
CA ALA A 178 12.66 -17.48 -2.58
C ALA A 178 11.53 -17.68 -3.59
N GLY A 179 10.30 -17.81 -3.10
CA GLY A 179 9.15 -18.25 -3.86
C GLY A 179 7.88 -18.21 -3.01
N LEU A 180 6.75 -18.43 -3.67
CA LEU A 180 5.46 -18.61 -3.01
C LEU A 180 5.23 -20.12 -2.77
N GLY A 181 4.47 -20.47 -1.73
CA GLY A 181 4.06 -21.86 -1.51
C GLY A 181 3.03 -22.34 -2.53
N ASP A 182 2.81 -23.66 -2.58
CA ASP A 182 1.87 -24.27 -3.53
C ASP A 182 0.48 -23.64 -3.46
N GLY A 183 -0.05 -23.22 -4.61
CA GLY A 183 -1.36 -22.58 -4.74
C GLY A 183 -1.42 -21.13 -4.27
N GLN A 184 -0.37 -20.59 -3.62
CA GLN A 184 -0.31 -19.17 -3.26
C GLN A 184 -0.15 -18.28 -4.49
N ASN A 185 -0.52 -17.02 -4.30
CA ASN A 185 -0.40 -15.92 -5.26
C ASN A 185 0.05 -14.69 -4.48
N GLU A 186 0.56 -13.69 -5.19
CA GLU A 186 1.00 -12.44 -4.59
C GLU A 186 -0.08 -11.80 -3.71
N GLY A 187 0.38 -11.16 -2.63
CA GLY A 187 -0.51 -10.43 -1.73
C GLY A 187 -1.17 -9.24 -2.41
N HIS A 188 -2.24 -8.74 -1.82
CA HIS A 188 -3.05 -7.67 -2.39
C HIS A 188 -2.30 -6.34 -2.58
N ALA A 189 -1.33 -6.05 -1.70
CA ALA A 189 -0.50 -4.87 -1.83
C ALA A 189 0.34 -4.87 -3.12
N TYR A 190 0.61 -6.04 -3.71
CA TYR A 190 1.42 -6.21 -4.92
C TYR A 190 0.54 -6.39 -6.16
N SER A 191 -0.45 -7.29 -6.09
CA SER A 191 -1.40 -7.47 -7.18
C SER A 191 -2.16 -6.20 -7.51
N PHE A 192 -2.45 -5.34 -6.52
CA PHE A 192 -3.04 -4.04 -6.81
C PHE A 192 -2.15 -3.17 -7.71
N ILE A 193 -0.84 -3.14 -7.48
CA ILE A 193 0.09 -2.38 -8.32
C ILE A 193 0.15 -2.99 -9.72
N HIS A 194 0.24 -4.32 -9.84
CA HIS A 194 0.25 -4.99 -11.13
C HIS A 194 -1.02 -4.70 -11.93
N ARG A 195 -2.19 -4.99 -11.35
CA ARG A 195 -3.49 -4.90 -12.04
C ARG A 195 -3.84 -3.48 -12.46
N TRP A 196 -3.58 -2.47 -11.61
CA TRP A 196 -4.01 -1.10 -11.90
C TRP A 196 -2.96 -0.24 -12.60
N TYR A 197 -1.67 -0.50 -12.37
CA TYR A 197 -0.61 0.39 -12.85
C TYR A 197 0.36 -0.24 -13.83
N LEU A 198 0.58 -1.55 -13.78
CA LEU A 198 1.60 -2.23 -14.60
C LEU A 198 1.01 -3.18 -15.67
N ASN A 199 -0.31 -3.28 -15.77
CA ASN A 199 -0.99 -4.10 -16.77
C ASN A 199 -1.63 -3.26 -17.89
N GLY A 200 -1.97 -3.91 -19.02
CA GLY A 200 -2.72 -3.38 -20.15
C GLY A 200 -1.93 -3.28 -21.46
N ASP A 201 -2.66 -3.04 -22.55
CA ASP A 201 -2.09 -2.99 -23.90
C ASP A 201 -0.97 -1.95 -24.03
N GLY A 202 0.16 -2.36 -24.61
CA GLY A 202 1.32 -1.50 -24.85
C GLY A 202 2.14 -1.15 -23.60
N VAL A 203 1.80 -1.69 -22.43
CA VAL A 203 2.61 -1.53 -21.21
C VAL A 203 3.75 -2.54 -21.25
N ARG A 204 4.99 -2.06 -21.12
CA ARG A 204 6.16 -2.92 -20.93
C ARG A 204 6.00 -3.66 -19.60
N LEU A 205 6.16 -4.98 -19.62
CA LEU A 205 6.30 -5.78 -18.39
C LEU A 205 7.50 -5.24 -17.59
N LEU A 206 7.19 -4.49 -16.53
CA LEU A 206 8.18 -3.86 -15.66
C LEU A 206 8.53 -4.85 -14.54
N PRO A 207 9.78 -5.34 -14.47
CA PRO A 207 10.19 -6.19 -13.36
C PRO A 207 10.02 -5.50 -12.02
N VAL A 208 9.60 -6.27 -11.01
CA VAL A 208 9.40 -5.74 -9.65
C VAL A 208 10.38 -6.35 -8.64
N VAL A 209 10.57 -5.68 -7.51
CA VAL A 209 11.15 -6.27 -6.30
C VAL A 209 10.15 -6.10 -5.14
N PRO A 210 9.40 -7.16 -4.78
CA PRO A 210 8.50 -7.12 -3.64
C PRO A 210 9.29 -7.05 -2.31
N ILE A 211 9.01 -6.01 -1.53
CA ILE A 211 9.42 -5.90 -0.12
C ILE A 211 8.16 -6.04 0.73
N PHE A 212 8.11 -7.08 1.55
CA PHE A 212 7.08 -7.35 2.54
C PHE A 212 7.41 -6.63 3.84
N LEU A 213 6.60 -5.65 4.21
CA LEU A 213 6.69 -4.96 5.48
C LEU A 213 5.51 -5.40 6.35
N ASN A 214 5.75 -6.02 7.50
CA ASN A 214 4.64 -6.33 8.39
C ASN A 214 4.11 -5.03 9.02
N THR A 215 3.00 -4.52 8.50
CA THR A 215 2.34 -3.34 9.08
C THR A 215 1.23 -3.75 10.04
N TYR A 216 0.60 -4.89 9.79
CA TYR A 216 -0.72 -5.22 10.32
C TYR A 216 -0.69 -6.11 11.57
N ASN A 217 0.19 -7.10 11.60
CA ASN A 217 0.04 -8.26 12.46
C ASN A 217 1.07 -8.26 13.62
N PRO A 218 0.65 -8.20 14.90
CA PRO A 218 1.57 -8.34 16.03
C PRO A 218 2.21 -9.74 16.06
N PRO A 219 3.41 -9.90 16.64
CA PRO A 219 4.05 -8.96 17.56
C PRO A 219 5.13 -8.06 16.96
N ASN A 220 5.49 -8.21 15.68
CA ASN A 220 6.69 -7.59 15.11
C ASN A 220 6.50 -6.53 14.00
N PRO A 221 5.42 -5.69 13.96
CA PRO A 221 5.43 -4.53 13.07
C PRO A 221 6.60 -3.59 13.39
N PRO A 222 7.42 -3.18 12.40
CA PRO A 222 8.56 -2.33 12.66
C PRO A 222 8.11 -0.95 13.14
N LEU A 223 8.93 -0.33 14.00
CA LEU A 223 8.68 1.04 14.45
C LEU A 223 8.92 2.03 13.29
N PRO A 224 8.23 3.18 13.27
CA PRO A 224 8.43 4.22 12.24
C PRO A 224 9.90 4.63 12.04
N LYS A 225 10.66 4.76 13.13
CA LYS A 225 12.11 5.00 13.06
C LYS A 225 12.89 3.91 12.30
N ARG A 226 12.50 2.64 12.41
CA ARG A 226 13.11 1.54 11.64
C ARG A 226 12.72 1.61 10.17
N CYS A 227 11.50 2.05 9.86
CA CYS A 227 11.06 2.32 8.48
C CYS A 227 11.87 3.45 7.83
N VAL A 228 12.16 4.54 8.54
CA VAL A 228 13.06 5.62 8.05
C VAL A 228 14.45 5.06 7.77
N ARG A 229 15.05 4.33 8.72
CA ARG A 229 16.37 3.69 8.52
C ARG A 229 16.38 2.74 7.32
N LEU A 230 15.31 1.98 7.11
CA LEU A 230 15.18 1.09 5.96
C LEU A 230 15.18 1.88 4.66
N GLY A 231 14.41 2.97 4.57
CA GLY A 231 14.41 3.83 3.38
C GLY A 231 15.77 4.43 3.07
N GLN A 232 16.49 4.92 4.08
CA GLN A 232 17.87 5.43 3.93
C GLN A 232 18.80 4.34 3.37
N ALA A 233 18.75 3.12 3.94
CA ALA A 233 19.57 2.00 3.47
C ALA A 233 19.23 1.60 2.02
N LEU A 234 17.94 1.54 1.66
CA LEU A 234 17.51 1.23 0.29
C LEU A 234 18.05 2.25 -0.71
N LYS A 235 18.00 3.55 -0.39
CA LYS A 235 18.54 4.61 -1.24
C LYS A 235 20.03 4.41 -1.52
N GLU A 236 20.83 4.18 -0.49
CA GLU A 236 22.26 3.93 -0.62
C GLU A 236 22.55 2.71 -1.48
N LEU A 237 21.84 1.61 -1.21
CA LEU A 237 22.04 0.34 -1.93
C LEU A 237 21.70 0.46 -3.42
N ILE A 238 20.60 1.14 -3.75
CA ILE A 238 20.24 1.45 -5.13
C ILE A 238 21.36 2.26 -5.80
N GLY A 239 21.89 3.29 -5.15
CA GLY A 239 22.99 4.10 -5.69
C GLY A 239 24.29 3.33 -5.90
N SER A 240 24.52 2.28 -5.11
CA SER A 240 25.71 1.42 -5.21
C SER A 240 25.58 0.25 -6.20
N TYR A 241 24.37 -0.04 -6.69
CA TYR A 241 24.16 -1.16 -7.59
C TYR A 241 24.88 -0.91 -8.94
N PRO A 242 25.70 -1.87 -9.43
CA PRO A 242 26.68 -1.59 -10.49
C PRO A 242 26.04 -1.27 -11.83
N GLU A 243 24.94 -1.95 -12.17
CA GLU A 243 24.23 -1.78 -13.45
C GLU A 243 23.57 -0.40 -13.54
N ASP A 244 23.49 0.18 -14.73
CA ASP A 244 22.81 1.46 -14.97
C ASP A 244 21.30 1.27 -15.09
N LEU A 245 20.61 1.21 -13.94
CA LEU A 245 19.16 1.03 -13.86
C LEU A 245 18.44 2.31 -13.41
N ARG A 246 17.29 2.59 -14.03
CA ARG A 246 16.30 3.54 -13.53
C ARG A 246 15.37 2.84 -12.56
N VAL A 247 15.71 2.90 -11.27
CA VAL A 247 14.92 2.24 -10.21
C VAL A 247 13.78 3.15 -9.76
N GLY A 248 12.59 2.60 -9.60
CA GLY A 248 11.47 3.26 -8.93
C GLY A 248 11.14 2.61 -7.58
N LEU A 249 10.53 3.36 -6.68
CA LEU A 249 9.90 2.83 -5.45
C LEU A 249 8.43 3.19 -5.41
N VAL A 250 7.56 2.28 -4.95
CA VAL A 250 6.15 2.59 -4.66
C VAL A 250 5.76 2.10 -3.26
N ALA A 251 5.14 2.99 -2.49
CA ALA A 251 4.45 2.62 -1.26
C ALA A 251 3.03 2.19 -1.62
N SER A 252 2.68 0.95 -1.29
CA SER A 252 1.34 0.39 -1.49
C SER A 252 0.61 0.37 -0.15
N GLY A 253 -0.54 1.04 -0.07
CA GLY A 253 -1.42 1.08 1.10
C GLY A 253 -1.65 2.48 1.65
N GLY A 254 -2.21 2.57 2.85
CA GLY A 254 -2.45 3.81 3.59
C GLY A 254 -3.53 4.73 2.98
N LEU A 255 -3.76 5.94 3.51
CA LEU A 255 -3.29 6.41 4.83
C LEU A 255 -4.26 5.89 5.91
N SER A 256 -4.96 6.77 6.64
CA SER A 256 -5.88 6.34 7.71
C SER A 256 -7.02 5.47 7.19
N HIS A 257 -7.24 4.30 7.83
CA HIS A 257 -8.46 3.49 7.69
C HIS A 257 -8.56 2.41 8.77
N PHE A 258 -9.75 1.98 9.20
CA PHE A 258 -11.10 2.22 8.64
C PHE A 258 -11.85 3.46 9.16
N VAL A 259 -11.19 4.29 9.98
CA VAL A 259 -11.70 5.62 10.36
C VAL A 259 -10.83 6.66 9.67
N VAL A 260 -11.45 7.67 9.06
CA VAL A 260 -10.72 8.78 8.44
C VAL A 260 -10.21 9.70 9.54
N GLU A 261 -8.89 9.78 9.68
CA GLU A 261 -8.19 10.67 10.60
C GLU A 261 -7.44 11.74 9.82
N GLU A 262 -8.19 12.77 9.37
CA GLU A 262 -7.61 13.83 8.53
C GLU A 262 -6.43 14.56 9.20
N ASP A 263 -6.42 14.68 10.53
CA ASP A 263 -5.30 15.30 11.25
C ASP A 263 -4.03 14.45 11.15
N LEU A 264 -4.13 13.12 11.23
CA LEU A 264 -3.02 12.21 11.00
C LEU A 264 -2.54 12.34 9.55
N ASP A 265 -3.46 12.16 8.61
CA ASP A 265 -3.15 12.12 7.19
C ASP A 265 -2.50 13.42 6.71
N ARG A 266 -3.08 14.58 7.10
CA ARG A 266 -2.55 15.90 6.73
C ARG A 266 -1.18 16.17 7.37
N SER A 267 -0.95 15.69 8.60
CA SER A 267 0.36 15.82 9.24
C SER A 267 1.44 15.00 8.53
N ILE A 268 1.10 13.78 8.09
CA ILE A 268 1.98 12.93 7.28
C ILE A 268 2.27 13.62 5.95
N ILE A 269 1.24 14.05 5.21
CA ILE A 269 1.39 14.76 3.94
C ILE A 269 2.27 16.02 4.09
N ALA A 270 2.11 16.76 5.18
CA ALA A 270 2.95 17.93 5.47
C ALA A 270 4.41 17.52 5.70
N ALA A 271 4.67 16.44 6.43
CA ALA A 271 6.02 15.90 6.63
C ALA A 271 6.64 15.39 5.32
N LEU A 272 5.85 14.73 4.47
CA LEU A 272 6.29 14.29 3.13
C LEU A 272 6.74 15.48 2.28
N LYS A 273 5.96 16.58 2.26
CA LYS A 273 6.31 17.82 1.54
C LYS A 273 7.57 18.49 2.09
N LYS A 274 7.74 18.49 3.41
CA LYS A 274 8.88 19.12 4.10
C LYS A 274 10.12 18.24 4.18
N LYS A 275 10.03 16.97 3.74
CA LYS A 275 11.08 15.95 3.91
C LYS A 275 11.45 15.75 5.40
N ASP A 276 10.47 15.86 6.28
CA ASP A 276 10.64 15.83 7.73
C ASP A 276 10.71 14.37 8.24
N LEU A 277 11.88 13.76 8.07
CA LEU A 277 12.12 12.37 8.46
C LEU A 277 12.09 12.15 9.97
N ASP A 278 12.39 13.19 10.77
CA ASP A 278 12.34 13.11 12.23
C ASP A 278 10.89 13.02 12.72
N PHE A 279 9.99 13.82 12.14
CA PHE A 279 8.56 13.67 12.40
C PHE A 279 8.06 12.27 12.04
N LEU A 280 8.41 11.77 10.85
CA LEU A 280 8.00 10.43 10.41
C LEU A 280 8.57 9.33 11.32
N ALA A 281 9.84 9.44 11.75
CA ALA A 281 10.47 8.51 12.67
C ALA A 281 9.83 8.52 14.07
N GLY A 282 9.29 9.68 14.48
CA GLY A 282 8.64 9.92 15.77
C GLY A 282 7.14 9.62 15.83
N LEU A 283 6.53 9.16 14.73
CA LEU A 283 5.10 8.80 14.72
C LEU A 283 4.79 7.75 15.78
N ASP A 284 3.71 7.98 16.53
CA ASP A 284 3.27 7.06 17.57
C ASP A 284 2.69 5.77 16.96
N PRO A 285 3.28 4.58 17.20
CA PRO A 285 2.77 3.32 16.68
C PRO A 285 1.34 3.00 17.13
N ARG A 286 0.84 3.62 18.20
CA ARG A 286 -0.55 3.48 18.66
C ARG A 286 -1.57 4.05 17.67
N ARG A 287 -1.18 5.06 16.88
CA ARG A 287 -2.02 5.61 15.78
C ARG A 287 -1.93 4.80 14.49
N LEU A 288 -1.00 3.85 14.41
CA LEU A 288 -0.71 3.07 13.21
C LEU A 288 -1.25 1.65 13.36
N LYS A 289 -2.59 1.53 13.48
CA LYS A 289 -3.35 0.28 13.68
C LYS A 289 -4.25 -0.02 12.50
N ALA A 290 -4.63 -1.28 12.35
CA ALA A 290 -5.43 -1.77 11.22
C ALA A 290 -4.86 -1.25 9.90
N GLY A 291 -5.71 -0.75 9.02
CA GLY A 291 -5.30 -0.16 7.76
C GLY A 291 -4.37 1.04 7.87
N SER A 292 -4.56 1.91 8.87
CA SER A 292 -3.65 3.04 9.14
C SER A 292 -2.20 2.59 9.38
N SER A 293 -1.98 1.31 9.70
CA SER A 293 -0.63 0.78 9.90
C SER A 293 0.24 0.80 8.63
N GLU A 294 -0.38 0.79 7.45
CA GLU A 294 0.25 0.82 6.13
C GLU A 294 0.96 2.15 5.82
N ILE A 295 0.72 3.19 6.63
CA ILE A 295 1.52 4.43 6.61
C ILE A 295 3.02 4.13 6.74
N ARG A 296 3.40 3.01 7.38
CA ARG A 296 4.80 2.55 7.43
C ARG A 296 5.43 2.36 6.05
N ASN A 297 4.67 1.89 5.05
CA ASN A 297 5.15 1.74 3.68
C ASN A 297 5.53 3.09 3.09
N TRP A 298 4.71 4.13 3.35
CA TRP A 298 4.98 5.50 2.95
C TRP A 298 6.22 6.08 3.61
N ILE A 299 6.47 5.77 4.88
CA ILE A 299 7.67 6.24 5.60
C ILE A 299 8.95 5.68 4.95
N VAL A 300 8.96 4.39 4.59
CA VAL A 300 10.11 3.77 3.90
C VAL A 300 10.38 4.48 2.58
N VAL A 301 9.35 4.65 1.75
CA VAL A 301 9.51 5.23 0.41
C VAL A 301 9.86 6.71 0.46
N ALA A 302 9.23 7.48 1.35
CA ALA A 302 9.55 8.90 1.55
C ALA A 302 10.99 9.09 2.02
N SER A 303 11.47 8.22 2.91
CA SER A 303 12.85 8.28 3.38
C SER A 303 13.86 7.88 2.30
N ALA A 304 13.55 6.91 1.45
CA ALA A 304 14.40 6.56 0.32
C ALA A 304 14.43 7.66 -0.75
N ALA A 305 13.30 8.34 -0.95
CA ALA A 305 13.12 9.41 -1.93
C ALA A 305 13.41 10.82 -1.39
N ALA A 306 14.09 10.95 -0.25
CA ALA A 306 14.30 12.24 0.41
C ALA A 306 15.05 13.28 -0.46
N ASP A 307 15.85 12.83 -1.43
CA ASP A 307 16.55 13.73 -2.37
C ASP A 307 15.68 14.22 -3.52
N LEU A 308 14.52 13.59 -3.74
CA LEU A 308 13.55 13.97 -4.77
C LEU A 308 12.48 14.90 -4.19
N ASP A 309 11.86 15.71 -5.04
CA ASP A 309 10.77 16.59 -4.61
C ASP A 309 9.43 15.88 -4.77
N LEU A 310 8.53 16.05 -3.78
CA LEU A 310 7.14 15.61 -3.90
C LEU A 310 6.41 16.52 -4.90
N THR A 311 6.48 16.16 -6.19
CA THR A 311 5.97 16.96 -7.30
C THR A 311 4.46 16.85 -7.47
N TRP A 312 3.85 15.78 -6.98
CA TRP A 312 2.40 15.64 -6.94
C TRP A 312 1.94 14.82 -5.74
N ILE A 313 0.83 15.27 -5.15
CA ILE A 313 0.09 14.50 -4.16
C ILE A 313 -1.41 14.77 -4.31
N SER A 314 -2.21 13.72 -4.26
CA SER A 314 -3.67 13.74 -4.17
C SER A 314 -4.07 13.13 -2.84
N TYR A 315 -5.02 13.75 -2.13
CA TYR A 315 -5.55 13.22 -0.88
C TYR A 315 -7.06 13.46 -0.83
N THR A 316 -7.82 12.38 -0.64
CA THR A 316 -9.27 12.40 -0.64
C THR A 316 -9.80 11.69 0.62
N PRO A 317 -10.33 12.43 1.62
CA PRO A 317 -10.93 11.84 2.82
C PRO A 317 -12.26 11.17 2.47
N SER A 318 -12.22 9.87 2.22
CA SER A 318 -13.31 9.14 1.57
C SER A 318 -14.26 8.52 2.59
N TYR A 319 -15.00 9.39 3.28
CA TYR A 319 -16.10 9.01 4.17
C TYR A 319 -17.19 8.24 3.43
N ARG A 320 -17.73 7.17 4.03
CA ARG A 320 -18.68 6.26 3.38
C ARG A 320 -19.84 5.74 4.25
N THR A 321 -19.82 5.95 5.57
CA THR A 321 -20.88 5.49 6.48
C THR A 321 -21.32 6.54 7.51
N PRO A 322 -22.50 6.39 8.13
CA PRO A 322 -22.94 7.25 9.23
C PRO A 322 -21.98 7.27 10.43
N ALA A 323 -21.15 6.24 10.60
CA ALA A 323 -20.17 6.19 11.67
C ALA A 323 -18.89 7.00 11.38
N GLY A 324 -18.80 7.70 10.25
CA GLY A 324 -17.56 8.40 9.89
C GLY A 324 -16.45 7.48 9.42
N THR A 325 -16.77 6.22 9.13
CA THR A 325 -15.78 5.26 8.58
C THR A 325 -15.51 5.58 7.12
N GLY A 326 -14.33 5.16 6.66
CA GLY A 326 -13.80 5.51 5.36
C GLY A 326 -12.29 5.32 5.30
N ILE A 327 -11.68 5.90 4.28
CA ILE A 327 -10.24 5.82 4.04
C ILE A 327 -9.70 7.19 3.62
N GLY A 328 -8.58 7.62 4.21
CA GLY A 328 -7.75 8.70 3.70
C GLY A 328 -6.99 8.25 2.46
N LEU A 329 -7.64 8.26 1.30
CA LEU A 329 -7.04 7.77 0.05
C LEU A 329 -6.00 8.77 -0.46
N ALA A 330 -4.79 8.28 -0.74
CA ALA A 330 -3.67 9.11 -1.15
C ALA A 330 -2.89 8.52 -2.34
N PHE A 331 -2.42 9.42 -3.20
CA PHE A 331 -1.59 9.10 -4.35
C PHE A 331 -0.49 10.14 -4.49
N ALA A 332 0.74 9.74 -4.80
CA ALA A 332 1.88 10.66 -4.80
C ALA A 332 2.95 10.32 -5.84
N ARG A 333 3.77 11.33 -6.18
CA ARG A 333 4.93 11.26 -7.07
C ARG A 333 6.08 12.09 -6.51
N TRP A 334 7.27 11.49 -6.41
CA TRP A 334 8.53 12.15 -6.09
C TRP A 334 9.52 12.10 -7.25
N SER A 335 9.85 13.21 -7.91
CA SER A 335 10.74 13.28 -9.10
C SER A 335 11.78 14.37 -9.02
#